data_AF-A0AAI9ZYS1-F1
#
_entry.id   AF-A0AAI9ZYS1-F1
#
_cell.length_a   1.000
_cell.length_b   1.000
_cell.length_c   1.000
_cell.angle_alpha   90.00
_cell.angle_beta   90.00
_cell.angle_gamma   90.00
#
_symmetry.space_group_name_H-M   'P 1'
#
loop_
_entity.id
_entity.type
_entity.pdbx_description
1 polymer ?
#
loop_
_entity_poly.entity_id
_entity_poly.type
_entity_poly.pdbx_seq_one_letter_code
_entity_poly.pdbx_strand_id
1 'polypeptide(L)' 'MDTSRDTGAPLVTRKKTYATEEVWDCHRSIIAKLYQDEKMSLKQVKQIMERDYSLYATERMFKTRLRSWGLEKKLKESEA' A
#
# COMPACT_ATOMS: atom_id res chain seq x y z
N MET A 1 17.36 -14.50 -6.71
CA MET A 1 17.29 -13.23 -5.94
C MET A 1 15.82 -12.99 -5.65
N ASP A 2 15.29 -13.67 -4.64
CA ASP A 2 13.87 -13.67 -4.29
C ASP A 2 13.76 -13.03 -2.91
N THR A 3 13.40 -11.75 -2.87
CA THR A 3 13.32 -11.03 -1.59
C THR A 3 12.05 -11.42 -0.86
N SER A 4 12.23 -12.21 0.21
CA SER A 4 11.33 -12.42 1.35
C SER A 4 10.06 -13.23 1.13
N ARG A 5 10.27 -14.54 1.27
CA ARG A 5 9.41 -15.44 2.04
C ARG A 5 9.56 -15.17 3.55
N ASP A 6 8.49 -15.42 4.31
CA ASP A 6 8.33 -15.44 5.79
C ASP A 6 7.85 -14.12 6.44
N THR A 7 6.67 -14.05 7.07
CA THR A 7 6.39 -14.71 8.36
C THR A 7 4.98 -15.30 8.45
N GLY A 8 4.90 -16.59 8.78
CA GLY A 8 3.68 -17.24 9.21
C GLY A 8 3.28 -16.86 10.64
N ALA A 9 1.98 -16.75 10.89
CA ALA A 9 1.36 -17.14 12.16
C ALA A 9 -0.16 -17.36 11.95
N PRO A 10 -0.68 -18.56 12.24
CA PRO A 10 -2.11 -18.86 12.25
C PRO A 10 -2.68 -18.44 13.60
N LEU A 11 -3.86 -17.81 13.64
CA LEU A 11 -4.76 -17.80 14.81
C LEU A 11 -6.10 -17.21 14.37
N VAL A 12 -7.10 -18.08 14.32
CA VAL A 12 -8.51 -17.74 14.10
C VAL A 12 -8.98 -16.73 15.14
N THR A 13 -9.44 -15.54 14.73
CA THR A 13 -10.52 -14.79 15.41
C THR A 13 -10.95 -13.59 14.54
N ARG A 14 -12.20 -13.62 14.07
CA ARG A 14 -12.95 -12.59 13.30
C ARG A 14 -12.22 -12.06 12.05
N LYS A 15 -12.58 -12.60 10.88
CA LYS A 15 -12.05 -12.26 9.54
C LYS A 15 -11.88 -10.74 9.34
N LYS A 16 -10.72 -10.21 9.72
CA LYS A 16 -10.20 -8.92 9.24
C LYS A 16 -9.76 -9.21 7.80
N THR A 17 -10.65 -9.00 6.84
CA THR A 17 -10.36 -9.25 5.43
C THR A 17 -9.24 -8.31 5.00
N TYR A 18 -8.01 -8.83 4.94
CA TYR A 18 -6.90 -8.11 4.35
C TYR A 18 -7.21 -7.82 2.88
N ALA A 19 -6.77 -6.67 2.40
CA ALA A 19 -6.95 -6.28 1.01
C ALA A 19 -6.36 -7.35 0.08
N THR A 20 -7.23 -7.99 -0.72
CA THR A 20 -6.85 -8.93 -1.77
C THR A 20 -6.21 -8.19 -2.94
N GLU A 21 -5.52 -8.92 -3.81
CA GLU A 21 -4.78 -8.34 -4.94
C GLU A 21 -5.69 -7.55 -5.88
N GLU A 22 -6.93 -7.99 -6.08
CA GLU A 22 -7.96 -7.27 -6.83
C GLU A 22 -8.28 -5.90 -6.20
N VAL A 23 -8.41 -5.84 -4.88
CA VAL A 23 -8.63 -4.59 -4.16
C VAL A 23 -7.42 -3.68 -4.33
N TRP A 24 -6.21 -4.20 -4.20
CA TRP A 24 -4.98 -3.43 -4.43
C TRP A 24 -4.88 -2.87 -5.84
N ASP A 25 -5.26 -3.64 -6.86
CA ASP A 25 -5.21 -3.19 -8.26
C ASP A 25 -6.24 -2.09 -8.51
N CYS A 26 -7.46 -2.24 -7.98
CA CYS A 26 -8.50 -1.23 -8.05
C CYS A 26 -8.07 0.08 -7.36
N HIS A 27 -7.38 -0.02 -6.22
CA HIS A 27 -6.90 1.14 -5.47
C HIS A 27 -5.51 1.62 -5.88
N ARG A 28 -4.80 0.89 -6.75
CA ARG A 28 -3.42 1.20 -7.17
C ARG A 28 -3.32 2.62 -7.73
N SER A 29 -4.26 2.99 -8.59
CA SER A 29 -4.31 4.32 -9.22
C SER A 29 -4.53 5.42 -8.18
N ILE A 30 -5.35 5.17 -7.16
CA ILE A 30 -5.61 6.11 -6.06
C ILE A 30 -4.35 6.26 -5.19
N ILE A 31 -3.72 5.14 -4.81
CA ILE A 31 -2.47 5.12 -4.04
C ILE A 31 -1.36 5.87 -4.78
N ALA A 32 -1.22 5.59 -6.08
CA ALA A 32 -0.22 6.24 -6.92
C ALA A 32 -0.47 7.76 -7.00
N LYS A 33 -1.73 8.18 -7.19
CA LYS A 33 -2.09 9.61 -7.18
C LYS A 33 -1.82 10.27 -5.83
N LEU A 34 -2.30 9.72 -4.72
CA LEU A 34 -2.05 10.29 -3.38
C LEU A 34 -0.54 10.41 -3.08
N TYR A 35 0.24 9.45 -3.56
CA TYR A 35 1.69 9.43 -3.35
C TYR A 35 2.46 10.38 -4.29
N GLN A 36 2.01 10.56 -5.53
CA GLN A 36 2.68 11.40 -6.54
C GLN A 36 2.19 12.86 -6.53
N ASP A 37 0.88 13.05 -6.44
CA ASP A 37 0.17 14.32 -6.55
C ASP A 37 0.21 15.08 -5.21
N GLU A 38 -0.23 14.43 -4.13
CA GLU A 38 -0.25 15.03 -2.79
C GLU A 38 1.04 14.79 -1.99
N LYS A 39 2.04 14.09 -2.56
CA LYS A 39 3.29 13.65 -1.90
C LYS A 39 3.06 13.08 -0.50
N MET A 40 1.96 12.34 -0.32
CA MET A 40 1.57 11.84 0.99
C MET A 40 2.49 10.74 1.48
N SER A 41 2.80 10.79 2.78
CA SER A 41 3.50 9.69 3.45
C SER A 41 2.62 8.44 3.51
N LEU A 42 3.25 7.27 3.55
CA LEU A 42 2.60 5.96 3.70
C LEU A 42 1.57 5.90 4.83
N LYS A 43 1.85 6.60 5.95
CA LYS A 43 0.93 6.70 7.09
C LYS A 43 -0.37 7.41 6.71
N GLN A 44 -0.30 8.50 5.92
CA GLN A 44 -1.47 9.24 5.44
C GLN A 44 -2.27 8.42 4.44
N VAL A 45 -1.60 7.85 3.44
CA VAL A 45 -2.25 6.97 2.44
C VAL A 45 -2.98 5.81 3.13
N LYS A 46 -2.35 5.18 4.13
CA LYS A 46 -2.98 4.12 4.93
C LYS A 46 -4.23 4.64 5.65
N GLN A 47 -4.16 5.81 6.31
CA GLN A 47 -5.31 6.35 7.03
C GLN A 47 -6.48 6.68 6.10
N ILE A 48 -6.20 7.24 4.92
CA ILE A 48 -7.23 7.53 3.91
C ILE A 48 -7.84 6.22 3.43
N MET A 49 -7.01 5.23 3.09
CA MET A 49 -7.51 3.95 2.60
C MET A 49 -8.30 3.17 3.65
N GLU A 50 -7.93 3.28 4.92
CA GLU A 50 -8.67 2.69 6.03
C GLU A 50 -10.00 3.41 6.29
N ARG A 51 -10.06 4.74 6.13
CA ARG A 51 -11.26 5.55 6.41
C ARG A 51 -12.27 5.54 5.26
N ASP A 52 -11.82 5.85 4.05
CA ASP A 52 -12.70 5.99 2.87
C ASP A 52 -13.06 4.64 2.26
N TYR A 53 -12.08 3.73 2.20
CA TYR A 53 -12.21 2.48 1.46
C TYR A 53 -12.30 1.26 2.39
N SER A 54 -12.27 1.46 3.72
CA SER A 54 -12.23 0.38 4.72
C SER A 54 -11.15 -0.67 4.43
N LEU A 55 -10.06 -0.24 3.79
CA LEU A 55 -8.98 -1.10 3.34
C LEU A 55 -7.95 -1.21 4.47
N TYR A 56 -7.98 -2.35 5.15
CA TYR A 56 -7.03 -2.63 6.23
C TYR A 56 -5.74 -3.22 5.67
N ALA A 57 -4.69 -2.39 5.59
CA ALA A 57 -3.36 -2.80 5.18
C ALA A 57 -2.27 -2.23 6.10
N THR A 58 -1.15 -2.95 6.22
CA THR A 58 0.01 -2.51 7.01
C THR A 58 0.92 -1.63 6.17
N GLU A 59 1.71 -0.76 6.81
CA GLU A 59 2.71 0.07 6.13
C GLU A 59 3.73 -0.78 5.35
N ARG A 60 4.05 -1.98 5.86
CA ARG A 60 4.90 -2.95 5.18
C ARG A 60 4.28 -3.41 3.85
N MET A 61 2.98 -3.74 3.84
CA MET A 61 2.27 -4.11 2.60
C MET A 61 2.30 -2.97 1.58
N PHE A 62 2.02 -1.75 2.01
CA PHE A 62 2.10 -0.59 1.12
C PHE A 62 3.51 -0.41 0.54
N LYS A 63 4.57 -0.50 1.37
CA LYS A 63 5.97 -0.42 0.88
C LYS A 63 6.25 -1.47 -0.20
N THR A 64 5.91 -2.73 0.06
CA THR A 64 6.13 -3.82 -0.91
C THR A 64 5.36 -3.57 -2.20
N ARG A 65 4.11 -3.10 -2.13
CA ARG A 65 3.30 -2.81 -3.32
C ARG A 65 3.81 -1.60 -4.08
N LEU A 66 4.18 -0.50 -3.41
CA LEU A 66 4.81 0.67 -4.05
C LEU A 66 6.11 0.30 -4.77
N ARG A 67 6.93 -0.56 -4.16
CA ARG A 67 8.16 -1.10 -4.78
C ARG A 67 7.85 -1.92 -6.01
N SER A 68 6.87 -2.83 -5.89
CA SER A 68 6.42 -3.67 -7.00
C SER A 68 5.82 -2.86 -8.15
N TRP A 69 5.20 -1.71 -7.87
CA TRP A 69 4.66 -0.79 -8.86
C TRP A 69 5.68 0.21 -9.41
N GLY A 70 6.90 0.25 -8.85
CA GLY A 70 7.95 1.17 -9.28
C GLY A 70 7.72 2.64 -8.90
N LEU A 71 6.84 2.92 -7.92
CA LEU A 71 6.48 4.28 -7.52
C LEU A 71 7.52 4.98 -6.64
N GLU A 72 8.45 4.22 -6.03
CA GLU A 72 9.54 4.76 -5.20
C GLU A 72 10.50 5.68 -5.98
N LYS A 73 10.56 5.56 -7.31
CA LYS A 73 11.53 6.32 -8.14
C LYS A 73 11.12 7.76 -8.42
N LYS A 74 9.84 8.13 -8.28
CA LYS A 74 9.32 9.44 -8.73
C LYS A 74 9.31 10.56 -7.68
N LEU A 75 9.73 10.31 -6.45
CA LEU A 75 9.82 11.38 -5.44
C LEU A 75 10.98 12.37 -5.69
N LYS A 76 11.85 12.11 -6.68
CA LYS A 76 13.01 12.96 -7.01
C LYS A 76 12.77 13.96 -8.16
N GLU A 77 11.60 14.00 -8.79
CA GLU A 77 11.36 14.83 -9.99
C GLU A 77 10.13 15.75 -9.89
N SER A 78 9.84 16.28 -8.71
CA SER A 78 8.89 17.39 -8.60
C SER A 78 9.45 18.44 -7.66
N GLU A 79 10.55 19.03 -8.15
CA GLU A 79 10.96 20.43 -8.03
C GLU A 79 11.51 20.81 -9.42
N ALA A 80 10.67 21.44 -10.24
CA ALA A 80 11.03 22.20 -11.42
C ALA A 80 9.95 23.27 -11.65
#